data_AF-U3P6W5-F1
#
_entry.id   AF-U3P6W5-F1
#
_cell.length_a   1.000
_cell.length_b   1.000
_cell.length_c   1.000
_cell.angle_alpha   90.00
_cell.angle_beta   90.00
_cell.angle_gamma   90.00
#
_symmetry.space_group_name_H-M   'P 1'
#
loop_
_entity.id
_entity.type
_entity.pdbx_description
1 polymer ?
#
loop_
_entity_poly.entity_id
_entity_poly.type
_entity_poly.pdbx_seq_one_letter_code
_entity_poly.pdbx_strand_id
1 'polypeptide(L)'
;MDNSPYWDTRLAAMAETYPNDIPRPDLMHADTGHRPSNGEYSKYLYLAARYYRDHDCDDADTGYPFQFEDPAFNALWARSELALAEIAQRIGLDTASHHRQAQRIADALSRLWSPELGCYVARDTVSDEPQQPVRTIAGIAPLLVPGLPHEQDLLDLLRGPHFALGTVAMVPSHDLLAPTFDPARYWRGPSWFNTAWLIAEALWERGLTSDAAQLSRSMEDSALAHGFPEIPRPVHDGATRHLPVQLDRRARPRPLDPAGGRPMTPIRTADRVAEHVHRRPHMRRVLGNAERGAAATFRTQLPAALSHADRGAFPAER
;
A
#
# COMPACT_ATOMS: atom_id res chain seq x y z
N MET A 1 -0.49 -6.83 -2.75
CA MET A 1 -1.47 -7.93 -2.62
C MET A 1 -1.21 -8.93 -3.74
N ASP A 2 -0.16 -9.74 -3.61
CA ASP A 2 0.62 -10.18 -4.77
C ASP A 2 -0.08 -11.25 -5.61
N ASN A 3 -0.79 -12.18 -4.96
CA ASN A 3 -1.61 -13.20 -5.62
C ASN A 3 -3.11 -12.93 -5.42
N SER A 4 -3.50 -11.66 -5.29
CA SER A 4 -4.91 -11.29 -5.29
C SER A 4 -5.60 -11.83 -6.55
N PRO A 5 -6.83 -12.33 -6.45
CA PRO A 5 -7.56 -12.84 -7.61
C PRO A 5 -7.82 -11.78 -8.70
N TYR A 6 -7.71 -10.48 -8.39
CA TYR A 6 -7.76 -9.43 -9.41
C TYR A 6 -6.73 -9.59 -10.53
N TRP A 7 -5.59 -10.22 -10.25
CA TRP A 7 -4.50 -10.34 -11.22
C TRP A 7 -4.60 -11.61 -12.08
N ASP A 8 -5.52 -12.51 -11.76
CA ASP A 8 -5.52 -13.89 -12.27
C ASP A 8 -5.73 -13.98 -13.78
N THR A 9 -6.76 -13.31 -14.31
CA THR A 9 -7.06 -13.35 -15.76
C THR A 9 -5.86 -12.85 -16.56
N ARG A 10 -5.28 -11.72 -16.15
CA ARG A 10 -4.15 -11.11 -16.85
C ARG A 10 -2.91 -11.99 -16.76
N LEU A 11 -2.57 -12.43 -15.56
CA LEU A 11 -1.43 -13.33 -15.36
C LEU A 11 -1.63 -14.61 -16.17
N ALA A 12 -2.81 -15.21 -16.19
CA ALA A 12 -3.09 -16.42 -16.97
C ALA A 12 -2.93 -16.20 -18.49
N ALA A 13 -3.38 -15.05 -19.01
CA ALA A 13 -3.27 -14.70 -20.43
C ALA A 13 -1.84 -14.41 -20.89
N MET A 14 -0.93 -14.04 -19.98
CA MET A 14 0.48 -13.83 -20.32
C MET A 14 1.17 -15.14 -20.72
N ALA A 15 1.79 -15.13 -21.91
CA ALA A 15 2.64 -16.23 -22.38
C ALA A 15 4.08 -16.10 -21.88
N GLU A 16 4.49 -14.88 -21.54
CA GLU A 16 5.85 -14.55 -21.18
C GLU A 16 6.17 -14.96 -19.74
N THR A 17 7.35 -15.52 -19.58
CA THR A 17 7.87 -16.07 -18.33
C THR A 17 9.34 -15.77 -18.22
N TYR A 18 9.85 -15.67 -16.99
CA TYR A 18 11.28 -15.47 -16.77
C TYR A 18 12.01 -16.77 -17.18
N PRO A 19 12.99 -16.69 -18.09
CA PRO A 19 13.52 -17.87 -18.77
C PRO A 19 14.48 -18.71 -17.93
N ASN A 20 14.96 -18.17 -16.81
CA ASN A 20 15.97 -18.81 -15.97
C ASN A 20 15.35 -19.41 -14.71
N ASP A 21 16.07 -20.37 -14.12
CA ASP A 21 15.74 -20.92 -12.81
C ASP A 21 15.62 -19.82 -11.76
N ILE A 22 14.58 -19.93 -10.94
CA ILE A 22 14.22 -18.93 -9.94
C ILE A 22 14.60 -19.48 -8.57
N PRO A 23 15.62 -18.93 -7.89
CA PRO A 23 15.82 -19.24 -6.49
C PRO A 23 14.60 -18.75 -5.71
N ARG A 24 14.03 -19.63 -4.87
CA ARG A 24 12.83 -19.39 -4.06
C ARG A 24 13.19 -19.28 -2.57
N PRO A 25 13.89 -18.21 -2.14
CA PRO A 25 14.28 -18.04 -0.74
C PRO A 25 13.06 -17.88 0.19
N ASP A 26 11.92 -17.45 -0.34
CA ASP A 26 10.66 -17.36 0.39
C ASP A 26 10.18 -18.71 0.96
N LEU A 27 10.50 -19.82 0.28
CA LEU A 27 10.18 -21.18 0.74
C LEU A 27 11.08 -21.67 1.89
N MET A 28 12.16 -20.95 2.22
CA MET A 28 12.95 -21.26 3.42
C MET A 28 12.23 -20.87 4.71
N HIS A 29 11.21 -20.01 4.62
CA HIS A 29 10.54 -19.41 5.78
C HIS A 29 9.02 -19.63 5.78
N ALA A 30 8.46 -20.25 4.74
CA ALA A 30 7.02 -20.51 4.62
C ALA A 30 6.76 -21.80 3.85
N ASP A 31 5.64 -22.47 4.18
CA ASP A 31 5.18 -23.63 3.43
C ASP A 31 4.79 -23.24 2.00
N THR A 32 5.09 -24.13 1.05
CA THR A 32 4.72 -24.01 -0.36
C THR A 32 3.23 -23.75 -0.59
N GLY A 33 2.34 -24.31 0.22
CA GLY A 33 0.89 -24.10 0.12
C GLY A 33 0.43 -22.69 0.51
N HIS A 34 1.27 -21.92 1.21
CA HIS A 34 0.97 -20.55 1.63
C HIS A 34 1.55 -19.48 0.71
N ARG A 35 2.34 -19.86 -0.31
CA ARG A 35 3.04 -18.93 -1.21
C ARG A 35 2.59 -19.12 -2.67
N PRO A 36 2.78 -18.12 -3.53
CA PRO A 36 2.55 -18.27 -4.97
C PRO A 36 3.39 -19.40 -5.59
N SER A 37 2.85 -20.00 -6.65
CA SER A 37 3.49 -21.07 -7.42
C SER A 37 4.73 -20.60 -8.18
N ASN A 38 5.57 -21.54 -8.64
CA ASN A 38 6.72 -21.21 -9.49
C ASN A 38 6.29 -20.56 -10.83
N GLY A 39 5.14 -20.96 -11.37
CA GLY A 39 4.59 -20.36 -12.58
C GLY A 39 4.23 -18.89 -12.38
N GLU A 40 3.59 -18.56 -11.25
CA GLU A 40 3.30 -17.18 -10.86
C GLU A 40 4.60 -16.37 -10.66
N TYR A 41 5.57 -16.90 -9.90
CA TYR A 41 6.86 -16.23 -9.68
C TYR A 41 7.63 -15.95 -10.98
N SER A 42 7.56 -16.85 -11.95
CA SER A 42 8.19 -16.66 -13.25
C SER A 42 7.59 -15.48 -14.02
N LYS A 43 6.28 -15.26 -13.91
CA LYS A 43 5.62 -14.07 -14.46
C LYS A 43 6.00 -12.81 -13.71
N TYR A 44 6.08 -12.86 -12.37
CA TYR A 44 6.51 -11.72 -11.56
C TYR A 44 7.93 -11.26 -11.91
N LEU A 45 8.86 -12.20 -12.04
CA LEU A 45 10.24 -11.90 -12.43
C LEU A 45 10.37 -11.45 -13.87
N TYR A 46 9.54 -11.97 -14.79
CA TYR A 46 9.47 -11.44 -16.15
C TYR A 46 9.06 -9.97 -16.15
N LEU A 47 7.98 -9.63 -15.43
CA LEU A 47 7.50 -8.24 -15.31
C LEU A 47 8.58 -7.33 -14.72
N ALA A 48 9.22 -7.76 -13.63
CA ALA A 48 10.29 -6.99 -13.01
C ALA A 48 11.50 -6.81 -13.94
N ALA A 49 11.92 -7.87 -14.64
CA ALA A 49 13.03 -7.80 -15.59
C ALA A 49 12.70 -6.89 -16.77
N ARG A 50 11.52 -7.05 -17.36
CA ARG A 50 11.07 -6.22 -18.47
C ARG A 50 11.01 -4.74 -18.08
N TYR A 51 10.28 -4.42 -17.02
CA TYR A 51 10.06 -3.03 -16.62
C TYR A 51 11.33 -2.35 -16.09
N TYR A 52 11.99 -2.95 -15.09
CA TYR A 52 13.12 -2.30 -14.41
C TYR A 52 14.45 -2.49 -15.14
N ARG A 53 14.80 -3.72 -15.49
CA ARG A 53 16.15 -4.04 -16.03
C ARG A 53 16.27 -3.67 -17.50
N ASP A 54 15.24 -3.96 -18.28
CA ASP A 54 15.30 -3.89 -19.73
C ASP A 54 14.73 -2.57 -20.29
N HIS A 55 13.83 -1.90 -19.55
CA HIS A 55 13.13 -0.67 -19.96
C HIS A 55 13.33 0.54 -19.04
N ASP A 56 14.23 0.49 -18.04
CA ASP A 56 14.60 1.64 -17.18
C ASP A 56 13.40 2.33 -16.49
N CYS A 57 12.39 1.53 -16.09
CA CYS A 57 11.14 2.02 -15.48
C CYS A 57 10.32 2.95 -16.40
N ASP A 58 10.31 2.71 -17.70
CA ASP A 58 9.55 3.53 -18.64
C ASP A 58 8.03 3.32 -18.50
N ASP A 59 7.38 4.24 -17.78
CA ASP A 59 5.92 4.30 -17.63
C ASP A 59 5.19 4.55 -18.96
N ALA A 60 5.89 4.95 -20.02
CA ALA A 60 5.32 5.15 -21.35
C ALA A 60 5.36 3.89 -22.23
N ASP A 61 5.83 2.74 -21.73
CA ASP A 61 5.80 1.46 -22.47
C ASP A 61 4.35 0.99 -22.70
N THR A 62 3.79 1.37 -23.84
CA THR A 62 2.44 0.94 -24.27
C THR A 62 2.36 -0.56 -24.52
N GLY A 63 3.50 -1.25 -24.67
CA GLY A 63 3.59 -2.71 -24.80
C GLY A 63 3.69 -3.44 -23.46
N TYR A 64 3.64 -2.75 -22.32
CA TYR A 64 3.79 -3.39 -21.03
C TYR A 64 2.58 -4.30 -20.71
N PRO A 65 2.78 -5.62 -20.49
CA PRO A 65 1.70 -6.59 -20.55
C PRO A 65 0.92 -6.75 -19.25
N PHE A 66 1.10 -5.87 -18.26
CA PHE A 66 0.40 -5.95 -16.98
C PHE A 66 0.18 -4.54 -16.42
N GLN A 67 -1.02 -3.98 -16.59
CA GLN A 67 -1.36 -2.63 -16.11
C GLN A 67 -2.78 -2.63 -15.54
N PHE A 68 -2.93 -2.07 -14.34
CA PHE A 68 -4.20 -2.07 -13.63
C PHE A 68 -4.47 -0.73 -12.92
N GLU A 69 -5.72 -0.29 -12.95
CA GLU A 69 -6.24 0.71 -12.01
C GLU A 69 -6.71 -0.03 -10.74
N ASP A 70 -5.90 -0.04 -9.68
CA ASP A 70 -6.19 -0.72 -8.40
C ASP A 70 -6.95 0.19 -7.42
N PRO A 71 -8.15 -0.19 -6.92
CA PRO A 71 -8.88 0.60 -5.94
C PRO A 71 -8.13 0.81 -4.62
N ALA A 72 -7.37 -0.18 -4.12
CA ALA A 72 -6.67 -0.04 -2.85
C ALA A 72 -5.51 0.94 -2.94
N PHE A 73 -4.68 0.79 -3.98
CA PHE A 73 -3.58 1.71 -4.22
C PHE A 73 -4.07 3.15 -4.37
N ASN A 74 -5.11 3.37 -5.18
CA ASN A 74 -5.66 4.71 -5.40
C ASN A 74 -6.33 5.27 -4.13
N ALA A 75 -7.03 4.46 -3.34
CA ALA A 75 -7.59 4.90 -2.07
C ALA A 75 -6.50 5.34 -1.07
N LEU A 76 -5.43 4.55 -0.94
CA LEU A 76 -4.29 4.88 -0.09
C LEU A 76 -3.55 6.13 -0.58
N TRP A 77 -3.44 6.32 -1.89
CA TRP A 77 -2.87 7.54 -2.45
C TRP A 77 -3.72 8.77 -2.14
N ALA A 78 -5.04 8.71 -2.39
CA ALA A 78 -5.94 9.81 -2.04
C ALA A 78 -5.87 10.13 -0.54
N ARG A 79 -5.87 9.10 0.32
CA ARG A 79 -5.71 9.26 1.76
C ARG A 79 -4.38 9.90 2.15
N SER A 80 -3.29 9.54 1.46
CA SER A 80 -1.96 10.12 1.69
C SER A 80 -1.91 11.60 1.31
N GLU A 81 -2.56 12.00 0.22
CA GLU A 81 -2.66 13.41 -0.18
C GLU A 81 -3.45 14.22 0.86
N LEU A 82 -4.54 13.68 1.40
CA LEU A 82 -5.28 14.34 2.48
C LEU A 82 -4.43 14.49 3.76
N ALA A 83 -3.64 13.48 4.11
CA ALA A 83 -2.71 13.57 5.23
C ALA A 83 -1.59 14.60 4.98
N LEU A 84 -1.07 14.69 3.76
CA LEU A 84 -0.08 15.72 3.38
C LEU A 84 -0.68 17.12 3.43
N ALA A 85 -1.95 17.30 3.03
CA ALA A 85 -2.66 18.56 3.18
C ALA A 85 -2.76 18.98 4.66
N GLU A 86 -3.08 18.04 5.55
CA GLU A 86 -3.12 18.31 6.99
C GLU A 86 -1.75 18.68 7.56
N ILE A 87 -0.69 17.97 7.15
CA ILE A 87 0.68 18.30 7.54
C ILE A 87 1.04 19.70 7.05
N ALA A 88 0.80 20.01 5.78
CA ALA A 88 1.06 21.31 5.18
C ALA A 88 0.34 22.44 5.92
N GLN A 89 -0.93 22.24 6.28
CA GLN A 89 -1.70 23.19 7.08
C GLN A 89 -1.03 23.48 8.43
N ARG A 90 -0.59 22.44 9.14
CA ARG A 90 0.04 22.55 10.47
C ARG A 90 1.38 23.30 10.44
N ILE A 91 2.08 23.28 9.31
CA ILE A 91 3.36 23.99 9.13
C ILE A 91 3.23 25.30 8.34
N GLY A 92 2.00 25.73 8.02
CA GLY A 92 1.73 27.00 7.33
C GLY A 92 2.08 27.01 5.84
N LEU A 93 2.07 25.86 5.18
CA LEU A 93 2.26 25.72 3.73
C LEU A 93 0.91 25.61 2.99
N ASP A 94 0.93 25.81 1.67
CA ASP A 94 -0.24 25.65 0.79
C ASP A 94 -0.73 24.18 0.78
N THR A 95 -2.04 24.01 0.95
CA THR A 95 -2.71 22.70 0.95
C THR A 95 -3.43 22.41 -0.36
N ALA A 96 -3.57 23.40 -1.24
CA ALA A 96 -4.48 23.34 -2.37
C ALA A 96 -4.05 22.30 -3.42
N SER A 97 -2.75 22.09 -3.63
CA SER A 97 -2.24 21.04 -4.53
C SER A 97 -2.66 19.64 -4.07
N HIS A 98 -2.48 19.35 -2.79
CA HIS A 98 -2.81 18.07 -2.18
C HIS A 98 -4.33 17.79 -2.21
N HIS A 99 -5.16 18.76 -1.88
CA HIS A 99 -6.62 18.60 -1.99
C HIS A 99 -7.09 18.38 -3.43
N ARG A 100 -6.54 19.12 -4.41
CA ARG A 100 -6.87 18.89 -5.83
C ARG A 100 -6.46 17.50 -6.30
N GLN A 101 -5.30 17.03 -5.86
CA GLN A 101 -4.79 15.71 -6.22
C GLN A 101 -5.64 14.60 -5.58
N ALA A 102 -6.01 14.73 -4.30
CA ALA A 102 -6.94 13.83 -3.63
C ALA A 102 -8.30 13.75 -4.35
N GLN A 103 -8.87 14.90 -4.73
CA GLN A 103 -10.14 14.94 -5.47
C GLN A 103 -10.02 14.25 -6.84
N ARG A 104 -8.94 14.50 -7.58
CA ARG A 104 -8.71 13.85 -8.88
C ARG A 104 -8.64 12.33 -8.76
N ILE A 105 -8.03 11.81 -7.70
CA ILE A 105 -7.96 10.37 -7.46
C ILE A 105 -9.33 9.82 -7.04
N ALA A 106 -10.08 10.55 -6.20
CA ALA A 106 -11.44 10.18 -5.81
C ALA A 106 -12.38 10.10 -7.02
N ASP A 107 -12.30 11.06 -7.95
CA ASP A 107 -13.05 11.05 -9.20
C ASP A 107 -12.65 9.83 -10.06
N ALA A 108 -11.36 9.50 -10.12
CA ALA A 108 -10.87 8.34 -10.85
C ALA A 108 -11.36 7.00 -10.25
N LEU A 109 -11.39 6.90 -8.91
CA LEU A 109 -11.89 5.75 -8.16
C LEU A 109 -13.37 5.48 -8.47
N SER A 110 -14.19 6.52 -8.64
CA SER A 110 -15.63 6.36 -8.92
C SER A 110 -15.93 5.48 -10.14
N ARG A 111 -15.00 5.44 -11.12
CA ARG A 111 -15.09 4.61 -12.33
C ARG A 111 -14.86 3.12 -12.08
N LEU A 112 -14.32 2.76 -10.91
CA LEU A 112 -14.03 1.38 -10.53
C LEU A 112 -15.19 0.75 -9.74
N TRP A 113 -16.27 1.49 -9.48
CA TRP A 113 -17.44 0.96 -8.78
C TRP A 113 -18.17 -0.10 -9.63
N SER A 114 -18.41 -1.27 -9.05
CA SER A 114 -19.28 -2.30 -9.63
C SER A 114 -20.61 -2.35 -8.89
N PRO A 115 -21.72 -1.91 -9.53
CA PRO A 115 -23.06 -2.03 -8.93
C PRO A 115 -23.48 -3.47 -8.64
N GLU A 116 -23.03 -4.42 -9.47
CA GLU A 116 -23.34 -5.85 -9.29
C GLU A 116 -22.65 -6.42 -8.04
N LEU A 117 -21.41 -6.03 -7.80
CA LEU A 117 -20.64 -6.52 -6.67
C LEU A 117 -20.86 -5.71 -5.39
N GLY A 118 -21.33 -4.47 -5.49
CA GLY A 118 -21.47 -3.56 -4.36
C GLY A 118 -20.11 -3.16 -3.76
N CYS A 119 -19.05 -3.15 -4.58
CA CYS A 119 -17.73 -2.70 -4.19
C CYS A 119 -16.94 -2.15 -5.39
N TYR A 120 -15.77 -1.57 -5.12
CA TYR A 120 -14.82 -1.19 -6.15
C TYR A 120 -14.05 -2.42 -6.66
N VAL A 121 -13.62 -2.42 -7.91
CA VAL A 121 -12.97 -3.57 -8.55
C VAL A 121 -11.81 -3.10 -9.45
N ALA A 122 -10.67 -3.81 -9.40
CA ALA A 122 -9.48 -3.43 -10.13
C ALA A 122 -9.64 -3.59 -11.64
N ARG A 123 -9.31 -2.55 -12.41
CA ARG A 123 -9.46 -2.54 -13.88
C ARG A 123 -8.18 -2.87 -14.60
N ASP A 124 -8.19 -3.95 -15.37
CA ASP A 124 -7.17 -4.20 -16.40
C ASP A 124 -7.29 -3.12 -17.48
N THR A 125 -6.23 -2.37 -17.72
CA THR A 125 -6.20 -1.31 -18.76
C THR A 125 -5.57 -1.79 -20.06
N VAL A 126 -5.03 -3.01 -20.08
CA VAL A 126 -4.41 -3.62 -21.25
C VAL A 126 -5.40 -4.52 -22.01
N SER A 127 -6.47 -4.97 -21.35
CA SER A 127 -7.54 -5.76 -21.96
C SER A 127 -8.89 -5.03 -21.88
N ASP A 128 -9.72 -5.22 -22.90
CA ASP A 128 -11.13 -4.81 -22.89
C ASP A 128 -12.04 -5.89 -22.26
N GLU A 129 -11.45 -7.00 -21.78
CA GLU A 129 -12.19 -8.08 -21.14
C GLU A 129 -12.86 -7.62 -19.83
N PRO A 130 -14.09 -8.10 -19.54
CA PRO A 130 -14.74 -7.85 -18.27
C PRO A 130 -13.85 -8.30 -17.10
N GLN A 131 -13.78 -7.47 -16.06
CA GLN A 131 -13.05 -7.83 -14.85
C GLN A 131 -13.63 -9.10 -14.22
N GLN A 132 -12.79 -9.88 -13.52
CA GLN A 132 -13.30 -11.01 -12.76
C GLN A 132 -14.31 -10.51 -11.72
N PRO A 133 -15.49 -11.14 -11.61
CA PRO A 133 -16.52 -10.74 -10.66
C PRO A 133 -16.16 -11.22 -9.25
N VAL A 134 -15.07 -10.72 -8.69
CA VAL A 134 -14.54 -11.11 -7.38
C VAL A 134 -14.51 -9.91 -6.44
N ARG A 135 -14.92 -10.13 -5.18
CA ARG A 135 -14.77 -9.13 -4.13
C ARG A 135 -13.48 -9.41 -3.38
N THR A 136 -12.68 -8.38 -3.16
CA THR A 136 -11.50 -8.47 -2.32
C THR A 136 -11.49 -7.29 -1.35
N ILE A 137 -10.65 -7.38 -0.33
CA ILE A 137 -10.46 -6.27 0.62
C ILE A 137 -9.99 -4.98 -0.09
N ALA A 138 -9.33 -5.09 -1.24
CA ALA A 138 -8.94 -3.91 -2.02
C ALA A 138 -10.14 -3.13 -2.57
N GLY A 139 -11.26 -3.81 -2.85
CA GLY A 139 -12.52 -3.18 -3.26
C GLY A 139 -13.26 -2.44 -2.15
N ILE A 140 -12.88 -2.68 -0.89
CA ILE A 140 -13.44 -2.03 0.32
C ILE A 140 -12.53 -0.90 0.81
N ALA A 141 -11.23 -0.96 0.53
CA ALA A 141 -10.26 0.06 0.90
C ALA A 141 -10.65 1.51 0.56
N PRO A 142 -11.46 1.80 -0.49
CA PRO A 142 -12.02 3.15 -0.71
C PRO A 142 -12.84 3.74 0.44
N LEU A 143 -13.29 2.94 1.43
CA LEU A 143 -13.76 3.47 2.71
C LEU A 143 -12.72 4.40 3.38
N LEU A 144 -11.42 4.31 3.10
CA LEU A 144 -10.43 5.24 3.66
C LEU A 144 -10.58 6.68 3.15
N VAL A 145 -11.29 6.90 2.04
CA VAL A 145 -11.39 8.21 1.40
C VAL A 145 -12.73 8.86 1.77
N PRO A 146 -12.72 10.01 2.48
CA PRO A 146 -13.95 10.70 2.85
C PRO A 146 -14.66 11.27 1.62
N GLY A 147 -16.00 11.20 1.62
CA GLY A 147 -16.83 11.81 0.59
C GLY A 147 -16.97 11.00 -0.71
N LEU A 148 -16.43 9.79 -0.78
CA LEU A 148 -16.73 8.88 -1.88
C LEU A 148 -18.19 8.40 -1.82
N PRO A 149 -18.84 8.17 -2.98
CA PRO A 149 -20.16 7.57 -3.03
C PRO A 149 -20.10 6.11 -2.56
N HIS A 150 -21.28 5.53 -2.28
CA HIS A 150 -21.46 4.11 -1.91
C HIS A 150 -20.86 3.68 -0.58
N GLU A 151 -20.61 4.63 0.33
CA GLU A 151 -20.11 4.32 1.67
C GLU A 151 -21.02 3.31 2.41
N GLN A 152 -22.33 3.53 2.38
CA GLN A 152 -23.27 2.62 3.04
C GLN A 152 -23.25 1.22 2.41
N ASP A 153 -23.16 1.12 1.08
CA ASP A 153 -23.06 -0.16 0.37
C ASP A 153 -21.81 -0.95 0.79
N LEU A 154 -20.67 -0.27 0.94
CA LEU A 154 -19.43 -0.89 1.42
C LEU A 154 -19.51 -1.34 2.88
N LEU A 155 -20.16 -0.56 3.74
CA LEU A 155 -20.37 -0.93 5.15
C LEU A 155 -21.31 -2.14 5.28
N ASP A 156 -22.36 -2.18 4.47
CA ASP A 156 -23.30 -3.31 4.43
C ASP A 156 -22.61 -4.56 3.87
N LEU A 157 -21.77 -4.42 2.85
CA LEU A 157 -20.95 -5.52 2.33
C LEU A 157 -19.98 -6.05 3.39
N LEU A 158 -19.30 -5.15 4.12
CA LEU A 158 -18.32 -5.50 5.14
C LEU A 158 -18.96 -6.28 6.30
N ARG A 159 -20.17 -5.91 6.73
CA ARG A 159 -20.95 -6.61 7.76
C ARG A 159 -21.66 -7.87 7.23
N GLY A 160 -21.96 -7.89 5.93
CA GLY A 160 -22.66 -8.98 5.26
C GLY A 160 -21.86 -10.27 5.19
N PRO A 161 -22.45 -11.35 4.65
CA PRO A 161 -21.85 -12.69 4.68
C PRO A 161 -20.56 -12.84 3.85
N HIS A 162 -20.26 -11.89 2.96
CA HIS A 162 -19.05 -11.89 2.14
C HIS A 162 -17.77 -11.60 2.93
N PHE A 163 -17.86 -10.79 4.00
CA PHE A 163 -16.71 -10.42 4.83
C PHE A 163 -16.95 -10.63 6.32
N ALA A 164 -18.21 -10.70 6.75
CA ALA A 164 -18.68 -11.10 8.07
C ALA A 164 -17.99 -10.36 9.23
N LEU A 165 -17.76 -9.04 9.08
CA LEU A 165 -17.14 -8.20 10.11
C LEU A 165 -17.82 -8.42 11.47
N GLY A 166 -17.00 -8.64 12.50
CA GLY A 166 -17.47 -8.90 13.87
C GLY A 166 -17.85 -10.35 14.15
N THR A 167 -17.91 -11.22 13.12
CA THR A 167 -18.09 -12.67 13.27
C THR A 167 -16.79 -13.43 13.02
N VAL A 168 -16.01 -13.01 12.03
CA VAL A 168 -14.65 -13.49 11.81
C VAL A 168 -13.64 -12.68 12.63
N ALA A 169 -12.44 -13.24 12.84
CA ALA A 169 -11.43 -12.63 13.71
C ALA A 169 -10.98 -11.24 13.23
N MET A 170 -10.96 -10.97 11.92
CA MET A 170 -10.64 -9.65 11.37
C MET A 170 -11.43 -9.41 10.08
N VAL A 171 -10.78 -9.00 9.00
CA VAL A 171 -11.40 -8.87 7.67
C VAL A 171 -10.61 -9.74 6.70
N PRO A 172 -11.24 -10.71 6.02
CA PRO A 172 -10.58 -11.59 5.07
C PRO A 172 -10.12 -10.80 3.84
N SER A 173 -9.01 -11.21 3.22
CA SER A 173 -8.50 -10.53 2.03
C SER A 173 -9.38 -10.75 0.79
N HIS A 174 -10.19 -11.81 0.79
CA HIS A 174 -11.01 -12.27 -0.31
C HIS A 174 -12.40 -12.68 0.18
N ASP A 175 -13.39 -12.62 -0.69
CA ASP A 175 -14.79 -12.97 -0.41
C ASP A 175 -14.90 -14.38 0.20
N LEU A 176 -15.49 -14.49 1.40
CA LEU A 176 -15.71 -15.75 2.11
C LEU A 176 -16.57 -16.74 1.30
N LEU A 177 -17.43 -16.23 0.41
CA LEU A 177 -18.33 -17.03 -0.41
C LEU A 177 -17.78 -17.32 -1.81
N ALA A 178 -16.61 -16.78 -2.16
CA ALA A 178 -16.02 -17.03 -3.48
C ALA A 178 -15.53 -18.49 -3.59
N PRO A 179 -15.76 -19.17 -4.72
CA PRO A 179 -15.20 -20.51 -4.98
C PRO A 179 -13.67 -20.55 -4.94
N THR A 180 -13.01 -19.41 -5.12
CA THR A 180 -11.56 -19.24 -5.09
C THR A 180 -11.02 -18.85 -3.71
N PHE A 181 -11.87 -18.80 -2.69
CA PHE A 181 -11.45 -18.60 -1.30
C PHE A 181 -10.58 -19.75 -0.80
N ASP A 182 -9.40 -19.42 -0.31
CA ASP A 182 -8.47 -20.36 0.30
C ASP A 182 -7.95 -19.74 1.60
N PRO A 183 -8.33 -20.25 2.79
CA PRO A 183 -8.03 -19.65 4.09
C PRO A 183 -6.55 -19.71 4.48
N ALA A 184 -5.70 -20.37 3.68
CA ALA A 184 -4.27 -20.51 3.92
C ALA A 184 -3.42 -19.79 2.87
N ARG A 185 -3.99 -19.40 1.73
CA ARG A 185 -3.23 -18.92 0.57
C ARG A 185 -3.16 -17.40 0.49
N TYR A 186 -2.22 -16.81 1.23
CA TYR A 186 -1.74 -15.44 1.05
C TYR A 186 -2.86 -14.36 0.90
N TRP A 187 -3.06 -13.72 -0.26
CA TRP A 187 -4.12 -12.72 -0.49
C TRP A 187 -5.45 -13.30 -1.00
N ARG A 188 -5.67 -14.62 -0.92
CA ARG A 188 -6.87 -15.32 -1.41
C ARG A 188 -7.82 -15.81 -0.33
N GLY A 189 -7.72 -15.26 0.88
CA GLY A 189 -8.64 -15.62 1.95
C GLY A 189 -8.22 -15.17 3.34
N PRO A 190 -6.96 -15.39 3.77
CA PRO A 190 -6.53 -14.99 5.10
C PRO A 190 -6.77 -13.51 5.41
N SER A 191 -6.93 -13.21 6.69
CA SER A 191 -6.94 -11.82 7.15
C SER A 191 -5.52 -11.29 7.35
N TRP A 192 -5.39 -9.97 7.27
CA TRP A 192 -4.11 -9.28 7.41
C TRP A 192 -4.21 -8.12 8.39
N PHE A 193 -3.24 -7.99 9.29
CA PHE A 193 -3.26 -6.94 10.31
C PHE A 193 -3.27 -5.53 9.70
N ASN A 194 -2.52 -5.32 8.62
CA ASN A 194 -2.46 -4.01 7.97
C ASN A 194 -3.81 -3.60 7.36
N THR A 195 -4.49 -4.50 6.63
CA THR A 195 -5.80 -4.18 6.04
C THR A 195 -6.88 -4.10 7.11
N ALA A 196 -6.86 -4.96 8.12
CA ALA A 196 -7.76 -4.87 9.26
C ALA A 196 -7.60 -3.53 10.01
N TRP A 197 -6.36 -3.07 10.21
CA TRP A 197 -6.07 -1.76 10.79
C TRP A 197 -6.62 -0.63 9.93
N LEU A 198 -6.39 -0.65 8.61
CA LEU A 198 -6.96 0.34 7.69
C LEU A 198 -8.49 0.40 7.76
N ILE A 199 -9.16 -0.75 7.83
CA ILE A 199 -10.61 -0.78 8.00
C ILE A 199 -11.03 -0.23 9.37
N ALA A 200 -10.32 -0.57 10.45
CA ALA A 200 -10.60 -0.03 11.78
C ALA A 200 -10.50 1.51 11.79
N GLU A 201 -9.47 2.08 11.17
CA GLU A 201 -9.33 3.54 11.00
C GLU A 201 -10.52 4.13 10.24
N ALA A 202 -10.91 3.52 9.11
CA ALA A 202 -12.07 3.97 8.35
C ALA A 202 -13.37 3.93 9.15
N LEU A 203 -13.56 2.93 10.02
CA LEU A 203 -14.71 2.81 10.91
C LEU A 203 -14.69 3.87 12.03
N TRP A 204 -13.52 4.15 12.60
CA TRP A 204 -13.36 5.20 13.61
C TRP A 204 -13.76 6.57 13.06
N GLU A 205 -13.29 6.91 11.85
CA GLU A 205 -13.60 8.19 11.20
C GLU A 205 -15.08 8.37 10.88
N ARG A 206 -15.82 7.26 10.71
CA ARG A 206 -17.27 7.25 10.47
C ARG A 206 -18.11 7.23 11.74
N GLY A 207 -17.46 7.26 12.91
CA GLY A 207 -18.15 7.17 14.19
C GLY A 207 -18.72 5.78 14.49
N LEU A 208 -18.34 4.74 13.75
CA LEU A 208 -18.72 3.34 13.97
C LEU A 208 -17.84 2.71 15.06
N THR A 209 -17.82 3.38 16.22
CA THR A 209 -16.87 3.14 17.32
C THR A 209 -16.96 1.73 17.91
N SER A 210 -18.15 1.13 17.95
CA SER A 210 -18.33 -0.25 18.42
C SER A 210 -17.63 -1.26 17.51
N ASP A 211 -17.88 -1.18 16.21
CA ASP A 211 -17.28 -2.08 15.20
C ASP A 211 -15.76 -1.88 15.14
N ALA A 212 -15.31 -0.62 15.15
CA ALA A 212 -13.89 -0.28 15.15
C ALA A 212 -13.16 -0.82 16.38
N ALA A 213 -13.75 -0.67 17.57
CA ALA A 213 -13.19 -1.17 18.82
C ALA A 213 -13.21 -2.71 18.89
N GLN A 214 -14.25 -3.36 18.34
CA GLN A 214 -14.30 -4.81 18.23
C GLN A 214 -13.17 -5.33 17.32
N LEU A 215 -13.04 -4.78 16.11
CA LEU A 215 -11.98 -5.17 15.17
C LEU A 215 -10.59 -4.93 15.76
N SER A 216 -10.39 -3.82 16.47
CA SER A 216 -9.13 -3.51 17.16
C SER A 216 -8.78 -4.55 18.23
N ARG A 217 -9.74 -4.93 19.07
CA ARG A 217 -9.54 -6.00 20.07
C ARG A 217 -9.23 -7.35 19.42
N SER A 218 -9.95 -7.71 18.36
CA SER A 218 -9.69 -8.99 17.70
C SER A 218 -8.32 -9.05 17.03
N MET A 219 -7.81 -7.91 16.52
CA MET A 219 -6.41 -7.80 16.08
C MET A 219 -5.44 -8.06 17.24
N GLU A 220 -5.62 -7.39 18.37
CA GLU A 220 -4.77 -7.57 19.56
C GLU A 220 -4.78 -9.02 20.06
N ASP A 221 -5.97 -9.62 20.19
CA ASP A 221 -6.14 -11.00 20.64
C ASP A 221 -5.45 -11.98 19.68
N SER A 222 -5.61 -11.79 18.37
CA SER A 222 -4.96 -12.62 17.35
C SER A 222 -3.44 -12.50 17.40
N ALA A 223 -2.92 -11.28 17.55
CA ALA A 223 -1.48 -11.03 17.64
C ALA A 223 -0.85 -11.67 18.87
N LEU A 224 -1.50 -11.55 20.04
CA LEU A 224 -1.03 -12.12 21.30
C LEU A 224 -1.14 -13.66 21.32
N ALA A 225 -2.21 -14.22 20.76
CA ALA A 225 -2.41 -15.67 20.72
C ALA A 225 -1.45 -16.38 19.77
N HIS A 226 -1.03 -15.72 18.67
CA HIS A 226 -0.26 -16.35 17.60
C HIS A 226 1.16 -15.81 17.41
N GLY A 227 1.61 -14.88 18.28
CA GLY A 227 2.97 -14.36 18.26
C GLY A 227 3.28 -13.46 17.06
N PHE A 228 2.32 -12.59 16.68
CA PHE A 228 2.45 -11.62 15.58
C PHE A 228 2.79 -12.26 14.21
N PRO A 229 1.95 -13.18 13.69
CA PRO A 229 2.19 -13.79 12.38
C PRO A 229 1.98 -12.77 11.25
N GLU A 230 2.64 -12.98 10.12
CA GLU A 230 2.35 -12.25 8.87
C GLU A 230 0.88 -12.46 8.46
N ILE A 231 0.39 -13.70 8.61
CA ILE A 231 -0.93 -14.14 8.15
C ILE A 231 -1.62 -14.97 9.26
N PRO A 232 -2.47 -14.34 10.08
CA PRO A 232 -3.28 -15.07 11.04
C PRO A 232 -4.37 -15.91 10.35
N ARG A 233 -4.69 -17.08 10.94
CA ARG A 233 -5.77 -17.93 10.42
C ARG A 233 -7.11 -17.19 10.56
N PRO A 234 -7.97 -17.19 9.53
CA PRO A 234 -9.18 -16.36 9.51
C PRO A 234 -10.32 -16.85 10.42
N VAL A 235 -10.18 -18.03 11.06
CA VAL A 235 -11.27 -18.66 11.82
C VAL A 235 -10.83 -18.93 13.25
N HIS A 236 -11.63 -18.47 14.22
CA HIS A 236 -11.57 -18.98 15.58
C HIS A 236 -11.81 -20.49 15.52
N ASP A 237 -10.81 -21.31 15.88
CA ASP A 237 -11.19 -22.61 16.38
C ASP A 237 -12.05 -22.37 17.64
N GLY A 238 -13.19 -23.03 17.75
CA GLY A 238 -14.01 -22.97 18.96
C GLY A 238 -13.35 -23.67 20.16
N ALA A 239 -12.04 -23.96 20.10
CA ALA A 239 -11.34 -24.87 21.00
C ALA A 239 -10.33 -24.14 21.92
N THR A 240 -9.95 -22.91 21.62
CA THR A 240 -9.00 -22.17 22.47
C THR A 240 -9.72 -21.49 23.63
N ARG A 241 -10.04 -22.27 24.69
CA ARG A 241 -10.34 -21.68 26.00
C ARG A 241 -9.10 -20.93 26.49
N HIS A 242 -9.29 -19.62 26.66
CA HIS A 242 -8.29 -18.69 27.18
C HIS A 242 -7.60 -19.20 28.46
N LEU A 243 -6.27 -19.29 28.42
CA LEU A 243 -5.47 -19.07 29.61
C LEU A 243 -5.19 -17.57 29.68
N PRO A 244 -5.58 -16.87 30.77
CA PRO A 244 -5.25 -15.46 30.91
C PRO A 244 -3.73 -15.32 31.02
N VAL A 245 -3.11 -14.70 30.02
CA VAL A 245 -1.76 -14.15 30.19
C VAL A 245 -1.90 -12.95 31.13
N GLN A 246 -1.61 -13.17 32.42
CA GLN A 246 -1.40 -12.07 33.36
C GLN A 246 -0.13 -11.33 32.93
N LEU A 247 -0.31 -10.23 32.20
CA LEU A 247 0.73 -9.20 32.10
C LEU A 247 0.87 -8.55 33.49
N ASP A 248 1.99 -8.82 34.16
CA ASP A 248 2.35 -8.11 35.39
C ASP A 248 2.61 -6.64 35.07
N ARG A 249 1.59 -5.80 35.27
CA ARG A 249 1.64 -4.34 35.10
C ARG A 249 2.57 -3.64 36.11
N ARG A 250 3.28 -4.36 36.99
CA ARG A 250 4.23 -3.79 37.96
C ARG A 250 5.70 -3.86 37.51
N ALA A 251 6.01 -4.51 36.39
CA ALA A 251 7.37 -4.54 35.87
C ALA A 251 7.75 -3.17 35.26
N ARG A 252 8.28 -2.25 36.09
CA ARG A 252 8.96 -1.05 35.58
C ARG A 252 10.20 -1.48 34.79
N PRO A 253 10.48 -0.88 33.61
CA PRO A 253 11.75 -1.12 32.92
C PRO A 253 12.92 -0.71 33.83
N ARG A 254 13.95 -1.55 33.90
CA ARG A 254 15.21 -1.20 34.60
C ARG A 254 15.82 0.04 33.94
N PRO A 255 16.30 1.02 34.71
CA PRO A 255 17.09 2.12 34.14
C PRO A 255 18.37 1.55 33.51
N LEU A 256 18.72 2.03 32.32
CA LEU A 256 20.02 1.77 31.72
C LEU A 256 21.10 2.48 32.55
N ASP A 257 22.10 1.72 32.98
CA ASP A 257 23.29 2.22 33.68
C ASP A 257 24.15 3.05 32.71
N PRO A 258 24.42 4.34 32.99
CA PRO A 258 25.18 5.21 32.09
C PRO A 258 26.70 4.95 32.08
N ALA A 259 27.22 4.00 32.85
CA ALA A 259 28.68 3.82 33.04
C ALA A 259 29.27 2.50 32.49
N GLY A 260 28.58 1.82 31.56
CA GLY A 260 28.98 0.51 31.04
C GLY A 260 29.27 0.43 29.53
N GLY A 261 29.70 1.52 28.88
CA GLY A 261 29.97 1.54 27.44
C GLY A 261 31.33 0.93 27.07
N ARG A 262 31.34 -0.28 26.48
CA ARG A 262 32.46 -0.69 25.61
C ARG A 262 32.41 0.17 24.34
N PRO A 263 33.54 0.73 23.86
CA PRO A 263 33.52 1.57 22.67
C PRO A 263 33.16 0.73 21.44
N MET A 264 32.06 1.11 20.78
CA MET A 264 31.74 0.65 19.44
C MET A 264 32.70 1.29 18.43
N THR A 265 33.41 0.47 17.67
CA THR A 265 34.17 0.92 16.49
C THR A 265 33.19 1.46 15.45
N PRO A 266 33.40 2.66 14.88
CA PRO A 266 32.49 3.21 13.88
C PRO A 266 32.56 2.39 12.58
N ILE A 267 31.40 1.93 12.13
CA ILE A 267 31.21 1.32 10.82
C ILE A 267 31.44 2.41 9.76
N ARG A 268 32.56 2.33 9.03
CA ARG A 268 32.81 3.14 7.83
C ARG A 268 31.94 2.62 6.69
N THR A 269 30.74 3.16 6.52
CA THR A 269 29.85 2.87 5.37
C THR A 269 29.66 4.03 4.39
N ALA A 270 30.24 5.22 4.64
CA ALA A 270 30.14 6.34 3.70
C ALA A 270 31.11 6.24 2.51
N ASP A 271 32.32 5.69 2.71
CA ASP A 271 33.36 5.70 1.67
C ASP A 271 33.20 4.60 0.61
N ARG A 272 32.42 3.54 0.88
CA ARG A 272 32.22 2.42 -0.07
C ARG A 272 31.10 2.65 -1.09
N VAL A 273 30.22 3.62 -0.87
CA VAL A 273 29.16 3.96 -1.83
C VAL A 273 29.71 4.88 -2.93
N ALA A 274 30.63 5.79 -2.61
CA ALA A 274 31.26 6.68 -3.58
C ALA A 274 32.13 5.94 -4.61
N GLU A 275 32.81 4.86 -4.20
CA GLU A 275 33.72 4.11 -5.07
C GLU A 275 32.97 3.22 -6.10
N HIS A 276 31.72 2.83 -5.81
CA HIS A 276 30.90 1.99 -6.70
C HIS A 276 30.20 2.80 -7.82
N VAL A 277 29.96 4.09 -7.61
CA VAL A 277 29.30 4.98 -8.59
C VAL A 277 30.24 5.42 -9.72
N HIS A 278 31.56 5.32 -9.54
CA HIS A 278 32.54 5.70 -10.57
C HIS A 278 32.87 4.62 -11.62
N ARG A 279 32.35 3.39 -11.49
CA ARG A 279 32.68 2.29 -12.41
C ARG A 279 31.59 1.85 -13.38
N ARG A 280 30.41 2.51 -13.42
CA ARG A 280 29.32 2.12 -14.33
C ARG A 280 28.73 3.31 -15.10
N PRO A 281 28.95 3.41 -16.42
CA PRO A 281 28.40 4.48 -17.26
C PRO A 281 26.87 4.60 -17.24
N HIS A 282 26.16 3.50 -16.96
CA HIS A 282 24.69 3.47 -16.99
C HIS A 282 24.00 4.17 -15.82
N MET A 283 24.58 4.20 -14.60
CA MET A 283 23.96 4.85 -13.44
C MET A 283 24.01 6.39 -13.49
N ARG A 284 24.95 6.97 -14.23
CA ARG A 284 25.01 8.44 -14.45
C ARG A 284 23.81 8.95 -15.26
N ARG A 285 23.21 8.10 -16.09
CA ARG A 285 22.09 8.50 -16.95
C ARG A 285 20.76 8.55 -16.18
N VAL A 286 20.56 7.62 -15.25
CA VAL A 286 19.38 7.55 -14.37
C VAL A 286 19.29 8.77 -13.45
N LEU A 287 20.41 9.14 -12.79
CA LEU A 287 20.47 10.35 -11.96
C LEU A 287 20.31 11.64 -12.79
N GLY A 288 20.94 11.70 -13.98
CA GLY A 288 20.80 12.85 -14.87
C GLY A 288 19.40 13.03 -15.46
N ASN A 289 18.60 11.96 -15.57
CA ASN A 289 17.21 12.04 -16.02
C ASN A 289 16.26 12.44 -14.89
N ALA A 290 16.51 11.98 -13.65
CA ALA A 290 15.76 12.42 -12.47
C ALA A 290 15.98 13.92 -12.18
N GLU A 291 17.21 14.42 -12.30
CA GLU A 291 17.52 15.85 -12.11
C GLU A 291 16.93 16.73 -13.23
N ARG A 292 16.90 16.25 -14.48
CA ARG A 292 16.29 16.98 -15.61
C ARG A 292 14.76 17.00 -15.54
N GLY A 293 14.13 15.93 -15.05
CA GLY A 293 12.69 15.88 -14.79
C GLY A 293 12.28 16.86 -13.69
N ALA A 294 13.01 16.89 -12.57
CA ALA A 294 12.76 17.83 -11.48
C ALA A 294 13.00 19.29 -11.87
N ALA A 295 14.04 19.59 -12.66
CA ALA A 295 14.34 20.95 -13.12
C ALA A 295 13.36 21.47 -14.19
N ALA A 296 12.78 20.59 -15.02
CA ALA A 296 11.78 20.98 -16.02
C ALA A 296 10.44 21.35 -15.39
N THR A 297 10.05 20.70 -14.30
CA THR A 297 8.82 21.01 -13.54
C THR A 297 8.96 22.31 -12.74
N PHE A 298 10.17 22.68 -12.31
CA PHE A 298 10.41 23.93 -11.57
C PHE A 298 10.50 25.19 -12.45
N ARG A 299 10.78 25.06 -13.76
CA ARG A 299 10.92 26.22 -14.67
C ARG A 299 9.63 26.68 -15.34
N THR A 300 8.55 25.90 -15.29
CA THR A 300 7.28 26.21 -15.97
C THR A 300 6.23 26.90 -15.08
N GLN A 301 6.53 27.19 -13.81
CA GLN A 301 5.64 27.89 -12.89
C GLN A 301 6.30 29.12 -12.26
N LEU A 302 6.42 30.20 -13.04
CA LEU A 302 6.66 31.57 -12.54
C LEU A 302 6.17 32.57 -13.60
N PRO A 303 5.13 33.39 -13.33
CA PRO A 303 4.85 34.54 -14.17
C PRO A 303 5.91 35.62 -13.93
N ALA A 304 6.42 36.18 -15.02
CA ALA A 304 7.29 37.34 -15.00
C ALA A 304 6.55 38.56 -14.44
N ALA A 305 6.88 38.97 -13.22
CA ALA A 305 6.60 40.31 -12.72
C ALA A 305 7.73 40.70 -11.76
N LEU A 306 8.61 41.59 -12.21
CA LEU A 306 9.34 42.61 -11.43
C LEU A 306 10.44 43.19 -12.34
N SER A 307 10.04 44.04 -13.29
CA SER A 307 10.89 45.04 -13.93
C SER A 307 10.31 46.40 -13.63
N HIS A 308 10.78 47.01 -12.55
CA HIS A 308 10.99 48.44 -12.33
C HIS A 308 10.99 48.72 -10.83
N ALA A 309 12.18 48.92 -10.27
CA ALA A 309 12.35 49.70 -9.07
C ALA A 309 13.64 50.51 -9.24
N ASP A 310 13.45 51.82 -9.08
CA ASP A 310 14.34 52.91 -9.40
C ASP A 310 15.70 52.87 -8.71
N ARG A 311 16.71 53.32 -9.47
CA ARG A 311 17.88 53.98 -8.91
C ARG A 311 17.47 55.40 -8.54
N GLY A 312 17.33 55.69 -7.25
CA GLY A 312 16.99 57.03 -6.76
C GLY A 312 17.67 57.32 -5.44
N ALA A 313 18.58 58.29 -5.46
CA ALA A 313 19.46 58.72 -4.39
C ALA A 313 18.74 59.19 -3.11
N PHE A 314 19.40 58.95 -1.97
CA PHE A 314 19.21 59.67 -0.71
C PHE A 314 19.42 61.19 -0.90
N PRO A 315 18.75 62.01 -0.08
CA PRO A 315 19.46 63.11 0.55
C PRO A 315 19.21 63.23 2.05
N ALA A 316 20.23 63.77 2.70
CA ALA A 316 20.33 64.08 4.12
C ALA A 316 19.61 65.38 4.50
N GLU A 317 19.26 65.46 5.78
CA GLU A 317 19.02 66.63 6.65
C GLU A 317 19.02 68.03 6.01
N ARG A 318 17.87 68.71 6.04
CA ARG A 318 17.47 69.73 7.05
C ARG A 318 16.07 70.26 6.76
#